data_AF-A0A1V4TN63-F1
#
_entry.id   AF-A0A1V4TN63-F1
#
_cell.length_a   1.000
_cell.length_b   1.000
_cell.length_c   1.000
_cell.angle_alpha   90.00
_cell.angle_beta   90.00
_cell.angle_gamma   90.00
#
_symmetry.space_group_name_H-M   'P 1'
#
loop_
_entity.id
_entity.type
_entity.pdbx_description
1 polymer ?
#
loop_
_entity_poly.entity_id
_entity_poly.type
_entity_poly.pdbx_seq_one_letter_code
_entity_poly.pdbx_strand_id
1 'polypeptide(L)'
;MCLGSYRKKSFSWVFVSRMIGIICFLIVVVLAKILTTLLPPEGMYYKALEGILFANFWLLLLIAIIFFIADIFDAFPFPLNLPFPIIKAFGSIFCIAFILNVFKWIDGSFSTFLFPLFWLPALILIPLLFLLVLASGYVGIMRHLWRQSNLETDTDAEVVHQVRVEETEQPVSDVKSWEEIGAEFRMMLYDIIHRFRQEIKKKQ
;
A
#
# COMPACT_ATOMS: atom_id res chain seq x y z
N MET A 1 -2.46 33.02 4.70
CA MET A 1 -1.92 31.80 5.34
C MET A 1 -3.11 30.85 5.49
N CYS A 2 -3.34 29.98 4.51
CA CYS A 2 -4.56 29.17 4.43
C CYS A 2 -4.26 27.74 4.91
N LEU A 3 -4.85 27.35 6.03
CA LEU A 3 -4.89 25.97 6.50
C LEU A 3 -5.65 25.12 5.46
N GLY A 4 -4.91 24.31 4.71
CA GLY A 4 -5.48 23.26 3.87
C GLY A 4 -6.20 22.25 4.74
N SER A 5 -7.54 22.30 4.71
CA SER A 5 -8.41 21.30 5.31
C SER A 5 -8.05 19.92 4.73
N TYR A 6 -7.36 19.10 5.53
CA TYR A 6 -7.14 17.68 5.24
C TYR A 6 -8.48 16.96 5.41
N ARG A 7 -9.35 17.02 4.40
CA ARG A 7 -10.50 16.12 4.32
C ARG A 7 -9.97 14.69 4.36
N LYS A 8 -10.35 13.90 5.37
CA LYS A 8 -10.18 12.44 5.37
C LYS A 8 -10.65 11.95 4.00
N LYS A 9 -9.75 11.40 3.18
CA LYS A 9 -10.14 10.78 1.91
C LYS A 9 -11.14 9.69 2.29
N SER A 10 -12.37 9.82 1.80
CA SER A 10 -13.38 8.77 1.97
C SER A 10 -12.78 7.46 1.48
N PHE A 11 -13.01 6.37 2.21
CA PHE A 11 -12.63 5.02 1.78
C PHE A 11 -13.09 4.75 0.34
N SER A 12 -14.30 5.22 -0.02
CA SER A 12 -14.86 5.14 -1.37
C SER A 12 -14.02 5.91 -2.40
N TRP A 13 -13.39 7.03 -2.02
CA TRP A 13 -12.53 7.79 -2.93
C TRP A 13 -11.24 7.04 -3.25
N VAL A 14 -10.60 6.43 -2.24
CA VAL A 14 -9.39 5.63 -2.46
C VAL A 14 -9.72 4.46 -3.38
N PHE A 15 -10.77 3.70 -3.06
CA PHE A 15 -11.24 2.60 -3.87
C PHE A 15 -11.50 2.99 -5.34
N VAL A 16 -12.29 4.05 -5.58
CA VAL A 16 -12.60 4.52 -6.94
C VAL A 16 -11.35 4.99 -7.68
N SER A 17 -10.47 5.74 -7.01
CA SER A 17 -9.22 6.24 -7.61
C SER A 17 -8.22 5.14 -8.01
N ARG A 18 -8.29 3.96 -7.36
CA ARG A 18 -7.45 2.82 -7.70
C ARG A 18 -8.10 1.89 -8.71
N MET A 19 -9.42 1.69 -8.62
CA MET A 19 -10.18 0.97 -9.64
C MET A 19 -10.05 1.61 -11.02
N ILE A 20 -10.10 2.95 -11.12
CA ILE A 20 -9.90 3.64 -12.39
C ILE A 20 -8.52 3.33 -13.00
N GLY A 21 -7.48 3.15 -12.17
CA GLY A 21 -6.15 2.77 -12.64
C GLY A 21 -6.14 1.40 -13.33
N ILE A 22 -6.78 0.39 -12.72
CA ILE A 22 -6.90 -0.95 -13.30
C ILE A 22 -7.74 -0.90 -14.60
N ILE A 23 -8.87 -0.18 -14.57
CA ILE A 23 -9.73 -0.04 -15.75
C ILE A 23 -8.97 0.64 -16.89
N CYS A 24 -8.26 1.73 -16.61
CA CYS A 24 -7.40 2.41 -17.59
C CYS A 24 -6.32 1.48 -18.15
N PHE A 25 -5.66 0.68 -17.29
CA PHE A 25 -4.69 -0.32 -17.74
C PHE A 25 -5.33 -1.34 -18.71
N LEU A 26 -6.51 -1.87 -18.38
CA LEU A 26 -7.22 -2.82 -19.25
C LEU A 26 -7.63 -2.17 -20.58
N ILE A 27 -8.09 -0.92 -20.56
CA ILE A 27 -8.39 -0.16 -21.78
C ILE A 27 -7.13 -0.04 -22.65
N VAL A 28 -5.98 0.30 -22.07
CA VAL A 28 -4.71 0.38 -22.79
C VAL A 28 -4.33 -0.96 -23.41
N VAL A 29 -4.55 -2.09 -22.71
CA VAL A 29 -4.29 -3.43 -23.26
C VAL A 29 -5.19 -3.73 -24.45
N VAL A 30 -6.49 -3.40 -24.37
CA VAL A 30 -7.43 -3.58 -25.48
C VAL A 30 -7.07 -2.68 -26.67
N LEU A 31 -6.74 -1.41 -26.42
CA LEU A 31 -6.29 -0.48 -27.46
C LEU A 31 -4.99 -0.96 -28.11
N ALA A 32 -4.03 -1.46 -27.33
CA ALA A 32 -2.82 -2.06 -27.86
C ALA A 32 -3.13 -3.27 -28.75
N LYS A 33 -4.15 -4.07 -28.41
CA LYS A 33 -4.55 -5.23 -29.21
C LYS A 33 -5.19 -4.82 -30.53
N ILE A 34 -5.98 -3.76 -30.53
CA ILE A 34 -6.51 -3.17 -31.77
C ILE A 34 -5.34 -2.62 -32.60
N LEU A 35 -4.40 -1.92 -31.96
CA LEU A 35 -3.23 -1.36 -32.62
C LEU A 35 -2.41 -2.45 -33.32
N THR A 36 -2.20 -3.62 -32.72
CA THR A 36 -1.49 -4.73 -33.38
C THR A 36 -2.17 -5.26 -34.64
N THR A 37 -3.48 -5.03 -34.84
CA THR A 37 -4.15 -5.35 -36.12
C THR A 37 -3.87 -4.35 -37.23
N LEU A 38 -3.45 -3.13 -36.88
CA LEU A 38 -3.09 -2.08 -37.84
C LEU A 38 -1.58 -2.06 -38.16
N LEU A 39 -0.75 -2.67 -37.31
CA LEU A 39 0.70 -2.65 -37.48
C LEU A 39 1.23 -3.86 -38.28
N PRO A 40 2.27 -3.66 -39.12
CA PRO A 40 2.98 -4.77 -39.74
C PRO A 40 3.65 -5.69 -38.69
N PRO A 41 3.52 -7.02 -38.79
CA PRO A 41 4.09 -7.96 -37.83
C PRO A 41 5.63 -7.88 -37.69
N GLU A 42 6.34 -7.58 -38.78
CA GLU A 42 7.81 -7.39 -38.73
C GLU A 42 8.25 -6.09 -38.04
N GLY A 43 7.35 -5.14 -37.83
CA GLY A 43 7.65 -3.82 -37.29
C GLY A 43 8.12 -3.84 -35.83
N MET A 44 9.03 -2.93 -35.49
CA MET A 44 9.58 -2.80 -34.12
C MET A 44 8.48 -2.54 -33.08
N TYR A 45 7.50 -1.70 -33.40
CA TYR A 45 6.40 -1.38 -32.49
C TYR A 45 5.49 -2.59 -32.22
N TYR A 46 5.21 -3.42 -33.23
CA TYR A 46 4.45 -4.67 -33.05
C TYR A 46 5.19 -5.61 -32.10
N LYS A 47 6.49 -5.83 -32.37
CA LYS A 47 7.35 -6.68 -31.53
C LYS A 47 7.47 -6.18 -30.09
N ALA A 48 7.49 -4.85 -29.88
CA ALA A 48 7.52 -4.24 -28.56
C ALA A 48 6.21 -4.49 -27.79
N LEU A 49 5.05 -4.32 -28.43
CA LEU A 49 3.76 -4.62 -27.80
C LEU A 49 3.66 -6.10 -27.42
N GLU A 50 4.03 -7.01 -28.32
CA GLU A 50 4.03 -8.45 -28.05
C GLU A 50 5.01 -8.84 -26.95
N GLY A 51 6.26 -8.38 -27.01
CA GLY A 51 7.29 -8.80 -26.08
C GLY A 51 7.29 -8.11 -24.72
N ILE A 52 6.79 -6.87 -24.62
CA ILE A 52 6.71 -6.13 -23.36
C ILE A 52 5.32 -6.26 -22.75
N LEU A 53 4.27 -5.86 -23.47
CA LEU A 53 2.93 -5.75 -22.89
C LEU A 53 2.22 -7.11 -22.85
N PHE A 54 2.10 -7.80 -23.98
CA PHE A 54 1.31 -9.04 -24.03
C PHE A 54 2.01 -10.23 -23.39
N ALA A 55 3.33 -10.40 -23.61
CA ALA A 55 4.11 -11.45 -22.95
C ALA A 55 4.14 -11.32 -21.42
N ASN A 56 4.01 -10.10 -20.88
CA ASN A 56 3.99 -9.83 -19.44
C ASN A 56 2.59 -9.49 -18.92
N PHE A 57 1.53 -9.69 -19.70
CA PHE A 57 0.17 -9.28 -19.34
C PHE A 57 -0.25 -9.82 -17.97
N TRP A 58 -0.04 -11.11 -17.73
CA TRP A 58 -0.38 -11.74 -16.46
C TRP A 58 0.42 -11.19 -15.28
N LEU A 59 1.71 -10.91 -15.49
CA LEU A 59 2.57 -10.30 -14.47
C LEU A 59 2.11 -8.88 -14.13
N LEU A 60 1.82 -8.07 -15.15
CA LEU A 60 1.32 -6.70 -14.98
C LEU A 60 -0.06 -6.67 -14.30
N LEU A 61 -0.95 -7.59 -14.67
CA LEU A 61 -2.25 -7.75 -14.03
C LEU A 61 -2.09 -8.15 -12.55
N LEU A 62 -1.19 -9.09 -12.25
CA LEU A 62 -0.88 -9.49 -10.89
C LEU A 62 -0.33 -8.31 -10.06
N ILE A 63 0.62 -7.54 -10.60
CA ILE A 63 1.15 -6.33 -9.95
C ILE A 63 0.01 -5.35 -9.64
N ALA A 64 -0.87 -5.10 -10.61
CA ALA A 64 -2.01 -4.20 -10.43
C ALA A 64 -2.95 -4.67 -9.32
N ILE A 65 -3.25 -5.96 -9.25
CA ILE A 65 -4.08 -6.57 -8.21
C ILE A 65 -3.40 -6.47 -6.83
N ILE A 66 -2.11 -6.80 -6.73
CA ILE A 66 -1.37 -6.72 -5.45
C ILE A 66 -1.37 -5.29 -4.91
N PHE A 67 -1.08 -4.30 -5.75
CA PHE A 67 -1.11 -2.91 -5.30
C PHE A 67 -2.51 -2.42 -4.98
N PHE A 68 -3.53 -2.87 -5.71
CA PHE A 68 -4.92 -2.56 -5.37
C PHE A 68 -5.32 -3.11 -4.00
N ILE A 69 -4.97 -4.37 -3.70
CA ILE A 69 -5.18 -4.97 -2.39
C ILE A 69 -4.42 -4.19 -1.32
N ALA A 70 -3.16 -3.84 -1.57
CA ALA A 70 -2.36 -3.03 -0.65
C ALA A 70 -3.06 -1.69 -0.34
N ASP A 71 -3.50 -0.96 -1.37
CA ASP A 71 -4.20 0.33 -1.20
C ASP A 71 -5.54 0.19 -0.45
N ILE A 72 -6.24 -0.94 -0.58
CA ILE A 72 -7.43 -1.23 0.26
C ILE A 72 -7.04 -1.33 1.73
N PHE A 73 -5.95 -2.04 2.04
CA PHE A 73 -5.46 -2.14 3.41
C PHE A 73 -4.99 -0.79 3.96
N ASP A 74 -4.34 0.05 3.14
CA ASP A 74 -3.92 1.41 3.54
C ASP A 74 -5.10 2.32 3.91
N ALA A 75 -6.26 2.11 3.26
CA ALA A 75 -7.46 2.90 3.50
C ALA A 75 -8.17 2.58 4.82
N PHE A 76 -7.85 1.44 5.45
CA PHE A 76 -8.42 1.10 6.75
C PHE A 76 -7.74 1.87 7.89
N PRO A 77 -8.47 2.17 8.98
CA PRO A 77 -7.84 2.71 10.18
C PRO A 77 -6.90 1.67 10.81
N PHE A 78 -5.95 2.17 11.60
CA PHE A 78 -5.15 1.31 12.46
C PHE A 78 -6.06 0.48 13.38
N PRO A 79 -5.82 -0.84 13.56
CA PRO A 79 -4.63 -1.62 13.16
C PRO A 79 -4.72 -2.31 11.80
N LEU A 80 -5.84 -2.20 11.10
CA LEU A 80 -6.11 -3.02 9.92
C LEU A 80 -5.24 -2.63 8.73
N ASN A 81 -4.58 -1.48 8.77
CA ASN A 81 -3.59 -1.05 7.78
C ASN A 81 -2.18 -1.62 7.98
N LEU A 82 -1.91 -2.38 9.05
CA LEU A 82 -0.60 -3.01 9.28
C LEU A 82 -0.12 -3.97 8.16
N PRO A 83 -0.99 -4.70 7.44
CA PRO A 83 -0.58 -5.54 6.31
C PRO A 83 -0.17 -4.76 5.06
N PHE A 84 -0.61 -3.50 4.90
CA PHE A 84 -0.38 -2.72 3.68
C PHE A 84 1.10 -2.62 3.29
N PRO A 85 2.05 -2.25 4.19
CA PRO A 85 3.46 -2.15 3.85
C PRO A 85 4.05 -3.47 3.35
N ILE A 86 3.63 -4.60 3.93
CA ILE A 86 4.10 -5.94 3.54
C ILE A 86 3.61 -6.27 2.12
N ILE A 87 2.31 -6.12 1.88
CA ILE A 87 1.70 -6.44 0.57
C ILE A 87 2.32 -5.56 -0.52
N LYS A 88 2.52 -4.26 -0.24
CA LYS A 88 3.16 -3.32 -1.16
C LYS A 88 4.63 -3.68 -1.43
N ALA A 89 5.37 -4.11 -0.41
CA ALA A 89 6.75 -4.56 -0.57
C ALA A 89 6.83 -5.80 -1.47
N PHE A 90 5.93 -6.79 -1.29
CA PHE A 90 5.84 -7.93 -2.22
C PHE A 90 5.52 -7.48 -3.65
N GLY A 91 4.56 -6.56 -3.83
CA GLY A 91 4.24 -5.99 -5.15
C GLY A 91 5.46 -5.36 -5.84
N SER A 92 6.33 -4.67 -5.09
CA SER A 92 7.56 -4.07 -5.62
C SER A 92 8.56 -5.08 -6.16
N ILE A 93 8.60 -6.31 -5.63
CA ILE A 93 9.45 -7.38 -6.14
C ILE A 93 9.01 -7.77 -7.55
N PHE A 94 7.69 -7.89 -7.77
CA PHE A 94 7.16 -8.18 -9.10
C PHE A 94 7.43 -7.06 -10.11
N CYS A 95 7.50 -5.80 -9.65
CA CYS A 95 7.96 -4.69 -10.51
C CYS A 95 9.41 -4.89 -10.96
N ILE A 96 10.31 -5.32 -10.07
CA ILE A 96 11.69 -5.65 -10.46
C ILE A 96 11.69 -6.79 -11.48
N ALA A 97 10.90 -7.85 -11.24
CA ALA A 97 10.78 -8.96 -12.19
C ALA A 97 10.31 -8.50 -13.57
N PHE A 98 9.33 -7.58 -13.63
CA PHE A 98 8.88 -6.98 -14.89
C PHE A 98 10.00 -6.19 -15.57
N ILE A 99 10.75 -5.37 -14.83
CA ILE A 99 11.88 -4.60 -15.37
C ILE A 99 12.96 -5.54 -15.93
N LEU A 100 13.27 -6.65 -15.25
CA LEU A 100 14.20 -7.65 -15.76
C LEU A 100 13.70 -8.33 -17.03
N ASN A 101 12.40 -8.62 -17.14
CA ASN A 101 11.81 -9.13 -18.37
C ASN A 101 11.91 -8.14 -19.53
N VAL A 102 11.78 -6.85 -19.26
CA VAL A 102 12.01 -5.80 -20.27
C VAL A 102 13.47 -5.83 -20.74
N PHE A 103 14.46 -5.88 -19.84
CA PHE A 103 15.87 -6.00 -20.23
C PHE A 103 16.16 -7.26 -21.03
N LYS A 104 15.56 -8.39 -20.64
CA LYS A 104 15.66 -9.65 -21.38
C LYS A 104 15.11 -9.52 -22.80
N TRP A 105 13.97 -8.83 -22.96
CA TRP A 105 13.40 -8.58 -24.27
C TRP A 105 14.27 -7.64 -25.13
N ILE A 106 14.87 -6.61 -24.52
CA ILE A 106 15.81 -5.70 -25.18
C ILE A 106 17.02 -6.49 -25.71
N ASP A 107 17.63 -7.33 -24.88
CA ASP A 107 18.78 -8.16 -25.31
C ASP A 107 18.42 -9.08 -26.49
N GLY A 108 17.26 -9.71 -26.43
CA GLY A 108 16.77 -10.55 -27.54
C GLY A 108 16.48 -9.76 -28.82
N SER A 109 16.14 -8.47 -28.72
CA SER A 109 15.74 -7.64 -29.86
C SER A 109 16.90 -6.85 -30.47
N PHE A 110 17.88 -6.46 -29.68
CA PHE A 110 19.00 -5.59 -30.10
C PHE A 110 20.37 -6.27 -30.01
N SER A 111 20.43 -7.55 -29.64
CA SER A 111 21.68 -8.29 -29.44
C SER A 111 22.63 -7.61 -28.45
N THR A 112 22.07 -7.01 -27.41
CA THR A 112 22.81 -6.40 -26.30
C THR A 112 23.08 -7.42 -25.17
N PHE A 113 23.91 -7.03 -24.19
CA PHE A 113 24.26 -7.83 -23.00
C PHE A 113 23.79 -7.16 -21.70
N LEU A 114 22.64 -6.51 -21.70
CA LEU A 114 22.11 -5.76 -20.55
C LEU A 114 21.55 -6.69 -19.47
N PHE A 115 20.80 -7.73 -19.84
CA PHE A 115 20.15 -8.63 -18.89
C PHE A 115 21.16 -9.33 -17.95
N PRO A 116 22.26 -9.95 -18.44
CA PRO A 116 23.27 -10.53 -17.55
C PRO A 116 23.91 -9.50 -16.62
N LEU A 117 24.08 -8.26 -17.10
CA LEU A 117 24.66 -7.16 -16.32
C LEU A 117 23.74 -6.71 -15.18
N PHE A 118 22.42 -6.73 -15.39
CA PHE A 118 21.42 -6.32 -14.39
C PHE A 118 20.92 -7.47 -13.51
N TRP A 119 21.11 -8.73 -13.91
CA TRP A 119 20.69 -9.90 -13.13
C TRP A 119 21.39 -10.00 -11.77
N LEU A 120 22.72 -9.87 -11.75
CA LEU A 120 23.52 -9.96 -10.52
C LEU A 120 23.18 -8.82 -9.52
N PRO A 121 23.16 -7.54 -9.94
CA PRO A 121 22.71 -6.45 -9.07
C PRO A 121 21.28 -6.63 -8.57
N ALA A 122 20.38 -7.22 -9.37
CA ALA A 122 19.00 -7.44 -8.94
C ALA A 122 18.90 -8.33 -7.70
N LEU A 123 19.81 -9.31 -7.52
CA LEU A 123 19.83 -10.16 -6.32
C LEU A 123 20.04 -9.35 -5.03
N ILE A 124 20.81 -8.27 -5.09
CA ILE A 124 21.05 -7.36 -3.96
C ILE A 124 19.94 -6.30 -3.89
N LEU A 125 19.49 -5.81 -5.05
CA LEU A 125 18.48 -4.76 -5.14
C LEU A 125 17.10 -5.22 -4.65
N ILE A 126 16.71 -6.46 -4.89
CA ILE A 126 15.42 -7.03 -4.47
C ILE A 126 15.24 -6.94 -2.94
N PRO A 127 16.11 -7.53 -2.10
CA PRO A 127 15.94 -7.46 -0.65
C PRO A 127 16.08 -6.02 -0.12
N LEU A 128 16.95 -5.21 -0.73
CA LEU A 128 17.11 -3.81 -0.37
C LEU A 128 15.83 -2.99 -0.63
N LEU A 129 15.26 -3.11 -1.84
CA LEU A 129 14.03 -2.41 -2.20
C LEU A 129 12.85 -2.89 -1.36
N PHE A 130 12.75 -4.20 -1.12
CA PHE A 130 11.74 -4.78 -0.24
C PHE A 130 11.80 -4.14 1.16
N LEU A 131 13.00 -4.09 1.77
CA LEU A 131 13.19 -3.50 3.09
C LEU A 131 12.88 -2.00 3.09
N LEU A 132 13.29 -1.26 2.05
CA LEU A 132 13.02 0.17 1.93
C LEU A 132 11.51 0.45 1.81
N VAL A 133 10.79 -0.28 0.95
CA VAL A 133 9.34 -0.14 0.79
C VAL A 133 8.62 -0.52 2.09
N LEU A 134 9.05 -1.59 2.76
CA LEU A 134 8.48 -2.04 4.02
C LEU A 134 8.68 -0.99 5.13
N ALA A 135 9.92 -0.52 5.32
CA ALA A 135 10.29 0.46 6.32
C ALA A 135 9.56 1.79 6.09
N SER A 136 9.55 2.30 4.84
CA SER A 136 8.84 3.53 4.51
C SER A 136 7.34 3.44 4.76
N GLY A 137 6.71 2.30 4.48
CA GLY A 137 5.31 2.05 4.80
C GLY A 137 5.03 2.10 6.30
N TYR A 138 5.81 1.38 7.12
CA TYR A 138 5.62 1.37 8.57
C TYR A 138 5.94 2.72 9.23
N VAL A 139 6.99 3.40 8.79
CA VAL A 139 7.30 4.77 9.25
C VAL A 139 6.15 5.71 8.93
N GLY A 140 5.49 5.55 7.77
CA GLY A 140 4.29 6.31 7.41
C GLY A 140 3.14 6.10 8.40
N ILE A 141 2.85 4.85 8.76
CA ILE A 141 1.80 4.51 9.73
C ILE A 141 2.14 5.10 11.12
N MET A 142 3.36 4.88 11.61
CA MET A 142 3.79 5.38 12.92
C MET A 142 3.73 6.91 13.00
N ARG A 143 4.17 7.60 11.95
CA ARG A 143 4.09 9.06 11.88
C ARG A 143 2.64 9.56 11.87
N HIS A 144 1.73 8.84 11.25
CA HIS A 144 0.30 9.20 11.26
C HIS A 144 -0.31 9.06 12.65
N LEU A 145 0.00 7.96 13.35
CA LEU A 145 -0.46 7.71 14.72
C LEU A 145 0.07 8.77 15.69
N TRP A 146 1.38 9.05 15.64
CA TRP A 146 1.99 10.06 16.50
C TRP A 146 1.43 11.47 16.27
N ARG A 147 1.04 11.79 15.04
CA ARG A 147 0.40 13.07 14.73
C ARG A 147 -1.04 13.15 15.23
N GLN A 148 -1.78 12.03 15.25
CA GLN A 148 -3.13 12.00 15.80
C GLN A 148 -3.12 12.19 17.33
N SER A 149 -2.21 11.52 18.05
CA SER A 149 -2.12 11.64 19.51
C SER A 149 -1.81 13.07 19.96
N ASN A 150 -0.88 13.77 19.28
CA ASN A 150 -0.52 15.15 19.64
C ASN A 150 -1.65 16.17 19.39
N LEU A 151 -2.62 15.87 18.52
CA LEU A 151 -3.75 16.76 18.24
C LEU A 151 -4.90 16.59 19.24
N GLU A 152 -5.09 15.39 19.79
CA GLU A 152 -6.05 15.17 20.87
C GLU A 152 -5.59 15.84 22.17
N THR A 153 -4.29 15.84 22.48
CA THR A 153 -3.75 16.50 23.69
C THR A 153 -3.94 18.02 23.71
N ASP A 154 -4.00 18.67 22.54
CA ASP A 154 -4.11 20.14 22.43
C ASP A 154 -5.57 20.64 22.47
N THR A 155 -6.55 19.74 22.34
CA THR A 155 -7.99 20.11 22.32
C THR A 155 -8.65 19.96 23.70
N ASP A 156 -8.01 19.25 24.64
CA ASP A 156 -8.48 19.13 26.04
C ASP A 156 -7.93 20.23 26.97
N ALA A 157 -7.19 21.21 26.43
CA ALA A 157 -6.60 22.32 27.20
C ALA A 157 -7.50 23.57 27.30
N GLU A 158 -8.80 23.47 26.98
CA GLU A 158 -9.77 24.56 27.16
C GLU A 158 -11.00 24.08 27.96
N VAL A 159 -10.78 23.62 29.19
CA VAL A 159 -11.85 23.54 30.20
C VAL A 159 -11.49 24.44 31.38
N VAL A 160 -11.88 25.71 31.21
CA VAL A 160 -12.23 26.73 32.20
C VAL A 160 -11.95 26.38 33.68
N HIS A 161 -11.05 27.14 34.30
CA HIS A 161 -10.89 27.24 35.75
C HIS A 161 -12.22 27.49 36.50
N GLN A 162 -12.54 26.68 37.51
CA GLN A 162 -13.12 27.19 38.77
C GLN A 162 -12.89 26.24 39.98
N VAL A 163 -12.13 26.79 40.94
CA VAL A 163 -12.10 26.57 42.41
C VAL A 163 -11.54 25.26 43.02
N ARG A 164 -10.36 25.47 43.64
CA ARG A 164 -9.56 24.76 44.65
C ARG A 164 -10.27 23.93 45.74
N VAL A 165 -9.77 22.70 45.98
CA VAL A 165 -9.54 22.07 47.31
C VAL A 165 -8.25 21.22 47.24
N GLU A 166 -7.47 21.22 48.33
CA GLU A 166 -6.10 20.70 48.53
C GLU A 166 -5.96 19.17 48.70
N GLU A 167 -4.70 18.70 48.58
CA GLU A 167 -4.10 17.39 48.96
C GLU A 167 -4.55 16.14 48.16
N THR A 168 -3.69 15.40 47.46
CA THR A 168 -2.51 14.67 47.97
C THR A 168 -1.62 14.23 46.78
N GLU A 169 -0.30 14.22 46.98
CA GLU A 169 0.72 13.72 46.05
C GLU A 169 0.47 12.27 45.60
N GLN A 170 0.42 12.02 44.29
CA GLN A 170 0.78 10.75 43.67
C GLN A 170 1.50 11.01 42.34
N PRO A 171 2.66 10.39 42.07
CA PRO A 171 3.32 10.54 40.77
C PRO A 171 2.53 9.72 39.75
N VAL A 172 1.73 10.42 38.93
CA VAL A 172 1.02 9.82 37.81
C VAL A 172 2.06 9.47 36.74
N SER A 173 2.63 8.28 36.86
CA SER A 173 3.33 7.57 35.80
C SER A 173 2.27 7.08 34.80
N ASP A 174 1.67 8.00 34.06
CA ASP A 174 0.64 7.76 33.03
C ASP A 174 1.27 7.24 31.71
N VAL A 175 2.23 6.33 31.82
CA VAL A 175 2.82 5.67 30.65
C VAL A 175 2.28 4.25 30.63
N LYS A 176 1.11 4.12 30.01
CA LYS A 176 0.42 2.85 29.80
C LYS A 176 1.40 1.80 29.27
N SER A 177 1.54 0.68 29.97
CA SER A 177 2.54 -0.33 29.62
C SER A 177 2.18 -1.03 28.30
N TRP A 178 3.18 -1.47 27.53
CA TRP A 178 2.96 -2.22 26.29
C TRP A 178 2.16 -3.51 26.48
N GLU A 179 2.25 -4.10 27.67
CA GLU A 179 1.45 -5.25 28.09
C GLU A 179 -0.04 -4.90 28.12
N GLU A 180 -0.36 -3.72 28.65
CA GLU A 180 -1.72 -3.22 28.81
C GLU A 180 -2.33 -2.80 27.47
N ILE A 181 -1.56 -2.09 26.64
CA ILE A 181 -1.96 -1.77 25.25
C ILE A 181 -2.18 -3.06 24.45
N GLY A 182 -1.32 -4.07 24.62
CA GLY A 182 -1.46 -5.37 23.97
C GLY A 182 -2.69 -6.15 24.45
N ALA A 183 -3.02 -6.07 25.74
CA ALA A 183 -4.21 -6.70 26.30
C ALA A 183 -5.50 -6.06 25.75
N GLU A 184 -5.58 -4.73 25.73
CA GLU A 184 -6.72 -4.01 25.16
C GLU A 184 -6.88 -4.29 23.67
N PHE A 185 -5.77 -4.32 22.93
CA PHE A 185 -5.77 -4.67 21.52
C PHE A 185 -6.35 -6.06 21.26
N ARG A 186 -5.93 -7.06 22.04
CA ARG A 186 -6.43 -8.44 21.92
C ARG A 186 -7.92 -8.53 22.22
N MET A 187 -8.40 -7.81 23.24
CA MET A 187 -9.83 -7.77 23.57
C MET A 187 -10.63 -7.10 22.45
N MET A 188 -10.18 -5.96 21.93
CA MET A 188 -10.82 -5.29 20.81
C MET A 188 -10.86 -6.19 19.56
N LEU A 189 -9.77 -6.90 19.26
CA LEU A 189 -9.70 -7.83 18.13
C LEU A 189 -10.68 -8.99 18.29
N TYR A 190 -10.77 -9.54 19.50
CA TYR A 190 -11.69 -10.62 19.81
C TYR A 190 -13.15 -10.20 19.60
N ASP A 191 -13.52 -9.01 20.05
CA ASP A 191 -14.88 -8.47 19.89
C ASP A 191 -15.24 -8.24 18.43
N ILE A 192 -14.33 -7.71 17.63
CA ILE A 192 -14.56 -7.50 16.19
C ILE A 192 -14.79 -8.85 15.48
N ILE A 193 -13.93 -9.84 15.75
CA ILE A 193 -14.03 -11.17 15.15
C ILE A 193 -15.32 -11.87 15.61
N HIS A 194 -15.64 -11.76 16.90
CA HIS A 194 -16.85 -12.35 17.45
C HIS A 194 -18.12 -11.73 16.84
N ARG A 195 -18.15 -10.40 16.71
CA ARG A 195 -19.28 -9.67 16.12
C ARG A 195 -19.48 -10.01 14.64
N PHE A 196 -18.39 -10.09 13.86
CA PHE A 196 -18.44 -10.56 12.48
C PHE A 196 -19.00 -11.98 12.36
N ARG A 197 -18.55 -12.89 13.23
CA ARG A 197 -19.05 -14.28 13.26
C ARG A 197 -20.56 -14.33 13.57
N GLN A 198 -21.03 -13.53 14.51
CA GLN A 198 -22.45 -13.47 14.87
C GLN A 198 -23.30 -12.89 13.73
N GLU A 199 -22.81 -11.86 13.03
CA GLU A 199 -23.51 -11.28 11.87
C GLU A 199 -23.65 -12.28 10.71
N ILE A 200 -22.64 -13.12 10.46
CA ILE A 200 -22.71 -14.18 9.44
C ILE A 200 -23.75 -15.25 9.84
N LYS A 201 -23.76 -15.68 11.11
CA LYS A 201 -24.73 -16.66 11.61
C LYS A 201 -26.18 -16.17 11.58
N LYS A 202 -26.41 -14.85 11.67
CA LYS A 202 -27.75 -14.26 11.67
C LYS A 202 -28.35 -14.08 10.28
N LYS A 203 -27.53 -14.16 9.22
CA LYS A 203 -27.94 -14.01 7.81
C LYS A 203 -28.13 -15.35 7.10
N GLN A 204 -27.96 -16.47 7.81
CA GLN A 204 -28.27 -17.83 7.37
C GLN A 204 -29.59 -18.28 8.00
#